data_AF-A0A8C0FY26-F1
#
_entry.id   AF-A0A8C0FY26-F1
#
_cell.length_a   1.000
_cell.length_b   1.000
_cell.length_c   1.000
_cell.angle_alpha   90.00
_cell.angle_beta   90.00
_cell.angle_gamma   90.00
#
_symmetry.space_group_name_H-M   'P 1'
#
loop_
_entity.id
_entity.type
_entity.pdbx_description
1 polymer ?
#
loop_
_entity_poly.entity_id
_entity_poly.type
_entity_poly.pdbx_seq_one_letter_code
_entity_poly.pdbx_strand_id
1 'polypeptide(L)'
;MDLPSCQRFIPLPLGVILGTVFGGLLRLLPPLDEDLLVLISFPGDILMRMLKMLILPLVISSLISGLAGLDAKSSGHMGTRAMVYYMSTTVLAAVLGVILVQSIHPGDPKLKMATGAAERGEEVSSLDAFLDLVRNLFPENLVQACFQQVGGAGLQGVGLGGSTGGAFPRQSVTPGRH
;
A
#
# COMPACT_ATOMS: atom_id res chain seq x y z
N MET A 1 25.71 -34.47 -16.89
CA MET A 1 25.32 -34.61 -15.47
C MET A 1 25.97 -33.46 -14.71
N ASP A 2 25.13 -32.56 -14.22
CA ASP A 2 25.34 -31.67 -13.07
C ASP A 2 26.45 -30.61 -13.12
N LEU A 3 26.13 -29.46 -13.73
CA LEU A 3 26.69 -28.15 -13.35
C LEU A 3 25.51 -27.17 -13.17
N PRO A 4 25.61 -26.15 -12.31
CA PRO A 4 25.01 -26.12 -10.99
C PRO A 4 23.81 -25.16 -10.99
N SER A 5 22.59 -25.70 -10.90
CA SER A 5 21.36 -24.90 -10.81
C SER A 5 21.33 -23.96 -9.59
N CYS A 6 22.18 -24.19 -8.57
CA CYS A 6 22.35 -23.29 -7.42
C CYS A 6 23.05 -21.96 -7.77
N GLN A 7 23.91 -21.89 -8.81
CA GLN A 7 24.71 -20.68 -9.08
C GLN A 7 23.87 -19.50 -9.61
N ARG A 8 22.66 -19.75 -10.13
CA ARG A 8 21.78 -18.72 -10.71
C ARG A 8 20.87 -18.02 -9.69
N PHE A 9 20.65 -18.62 -8.52
CA PHE A 9 19.79 -18.07 -7.45
C PHE A 9 20.56 -17.33 -6.34
N ILE A 10 21.86 -17.55 -6.24
CA ILE A 10 22.76 -16.86 -5.28
C ILE A 10 22.92 -15.34 -5.48
N PRO A 11 22.87 -14.75 -6.70
CA PRO A 11 23.09 -13.31 -6.83
C PRO A 11 21.94 -12.46 -6.27
N LEU A 12 20.72 -12.99 -6.17
CA LEU A 12 19.56 -12.25 -5.64
C LEU A 12 19.69 -11.90 -4.15
N PRO A 13 19.91 -12.85 -3.24
CA PRO A 13 20.12 -12.51 -1.82
C PRO A 13 21.39 -11.68 -1.65
N LEU A 14 22.45 -11.95 -2.41
CA LEU A 14 23.69 -11.18 -2.34
C LEU A 14 23.49 -9.71 -2.74
N GLY A 15 22.69 -9.45 -3.78
CA GLY A 15 22.33 -8.10 -4.21
C GLY A 15 21.48 -7.35 -3.17
N VAL A 16 20.53 -8.02 -2.53
CA VAL A 16 19.72 -7.42 -1.45
C VAL A 16 20.59 -7.10 -0.23
N ILE A 17 21.48 -8.01 0.16
CA ILE A 17 22.39 -7.81 1.30
C ILE A 17 23.37 -6.66 1.00
N LEU A 18 24.01 -6.65 -0.16
CA LEU A 18 24.91 -5.57 -0.56
C LEU A 18 24.19 -4.23 -0.66
N GLY A 19 22.99 -4.18 -1.23
CA GLY A 19 22.20 -2.95 -1.30
C GLY A 19 21.77 -2.44 0.08
N THR A 20 21.38 -3.34 0.98
CA THR A 20 20.99 -2.98 2.36
C THR A 20 22.19 -2.48 3.16
N VAL A 21 23.35 -3.13 3.02
CA VAL A 21 24.60 -2.72 3.70
C VAL A 21 25.12 -1.40 3.15
N PHE A 22 25.11 -1.23 1.82
CA PHE A 22 25.53 0.02 1.19
C PHE A 22 24.59 1.18 1.56
N GLY A 23 23.27 0.99 1.47
CA GLY A 23 22.29 1.99 1.91
C GLY A 23 22.38 2.32 3.41
N GLY A 24 22.66 1.32 4.25
CA GLY A 24 22.89 1.52 5.68
C GLY A 24 24.20 2.27 5.98
N LEU A 25 25.27 1.97 5.25
CA LEU A 25 26.57 2.63 5.39
C LEU A 25 26.52 4.10 4.95
N LEU A 26 25.80 4.40 3.86
CA LEU A 26 25.55 5.78 3.42
C LEU A 26 24.74 6.59 4.45
N ARG A 27 23.89 5.92 5.25
CA ARG A 27 23.10 6.58 6.31
C ARG A 27 23.91 6.93 7.57
N LEU A 28 25.04 6.26 7.83
CA LEU A 28 25.87 6.52 9.01
C LEU A 28 26.91 7.63 8.82
N LEU A 29 27.08 8.16 7.61
CA LEU A 29 28.01 9.26 7.30
C LEU A 29 27.23 10.56 7.01
N PRO A 30 27.37 11.65 7.80
CA PRO A 30 26.83 12.97 7.46
C PRO A 30 27.92 13.92 6.89
N PRO A 31 27.57 14.97 6.10
CA PRO A 31 26.27 15.35 5.55
C PRO A 31 26.21 15.02 4.05
N LEU A 32 25.26 14.17 3.65
CA LEU A 32 24.96 14.00 2.23
C LEU A 32 24.00 15.10 1.83
N ASP A 33 24.40 15.91 0.85
CA ASP A 33 23.52 16.88 0.20
C ASP A 33 22.20 16.19 -0.18
N GLU A 34 21.07 16.85 0.08
CA GLU A 34 19.72 16.37 -0.27
C GLU A 34 19.63 15.93 -1.75
N ASP A 35 20.47 16.53 -2.60
CA ASP A 35 20.61 16.21 -4.02
C ASP A 35 21.11 14.77 -4.29
N LEU A 36 22.01 14.24 -3.46
CA LEU A 36 22.51 12.87 -3.61
C LEU A 36 21.44 11.85 -3.18
N LEU A 37 20.64 12.20 -2.17
CA LEU A 37 19.51 11.39 -1.71
C LEU A 37 18.45 11.25 -2.80
N VAL A 38 18.10 12.36 -3.45
CA VAL A 38 17.18 12.36 -4.61
C VAL A 38 17.74 11.54 -5.77
N LEU A 39 19.04 11.65 -6.06
CA LEU A 39 19.68 10.89 -7.14
C LEU A 39 19.67 9.38 -6.88
N ILE A 40 19.86 8.95 -5.62
CA ILE A 40 19.85 7.53 -5.22
C ILE A 40 18.41 6.98 -5.14
N SER A 41 17.42 7.77 -4.72
CA SER A 41 16.02 7.31 -4.63
C SER A 41 15.34 7.24 -6.00
N PHE A 42 15.78 8.08 -6.95
CA PHE A 42 15.25 8.17 -8.31
C PHE A 42 15.07 6.81 -9.04
N PRO A 43 16.07 5.91 -9.11
CA PRO A 43 15.88 4.59 -9.72
C PRO A 43 14.86 3.71 -8.99
N GLY A 44 14.75 3.84 -7.67
CA GLY A 44 13.76 3.12 -6.86
C GLY A 44 12.34 3.61 -7.11
N ASP A 45 12.16 4.92 -7.18
CA ASP A 45 10.86 5.55 -7.46
C ASP A 45 10.35 5.19 -8.87
N ILE A 46 11.22 5.22 -9.88
CA ILE A 46 10.87 4.82 -11.24
C ILE A 46 10.47 3.34 -11.28
N LEU A 47 11.25 2.46 -10.65
CA LEU A 47 10.93 1.04 -10.59
C LEU A 47 9.55 0.80 -9.95
N MET A 48 9.28 1.46 -8.83
CA MET A 48 7.99 1.34 -8.13
C MET A 48 6.82 1.86 -8.98
N ARG A 49 7.02 2.92 -9.77
CA ARG A 49 6.01 3.42 -10.71
C ARG A 49 5.74 2.42 -11.85
N MET A 50 6.79 1.84 -12.42
CA MET A 50 6.65 0.81 -13.46
C MET A 50 5.91 -0.44 -12.93
N LEU A 51 6.26 -0.93 -11.74
CA LEU A 51 5.59 -2.10 -11.13
C LEU A 51 4.12 -1.83 -10.82
N LYS A 52 3.78 -0.64 -10.31
CA LYS A 52 2.38 -0.25 -10.04
C LYS A 52 1.52 -0.17 -11.30
N MET A 53 2.07 0.23 -12.44
CA MET A 53 1.33 0.23 -13.70
C MET A 53 1.08 -1.19 -14.24
N LEU A 54 1.99 -2.12 -13.96
CA LEU A 54 1.87 -3.51 -14.41
C LEU A 54 0.95 -4.35 -13.52
N ILE A 55 0.86 -4.05 -12.22
CA ILE A 55 0.11 -4.92 -11.29
C ILE A 55 -1.39 -4.99 -11.63
N LEU A 56 -2.02 -3.86 -11.95
CA LEU A 56 -3.46 -3.80 -12.25
C LEU A 56 -3.85 -4.66 -13.46
N PRO A 57 -3.25 -4.50 -14.67
CA PRO A 57 -3.59 -5.32 -15.83
C PRO A 57 -3.19 -6.79 -15.65
N LEU A 58 -2.06 -7.08 -15.01
CA LEU A 58 -1.61 -8.46 -14.80
C LEU A 58 -2.53 -9.22 -13.85
N VAL A 59 -3.00 -8.58 -12.77
CA VAL A 59 -3.94 -9.19 -11.83
C VAL A 59 -5.26 -9.48 -12.53
N ILE A 60 -5.83 -8.53 -13.28
CA ILE A 60 -7.10 -8.73 -13.98
C ILE A 60 -6.98 -9.85 -15.02
N SER A 61 -5.94 -9.85 -15.86
CA SER A 61 -5.73 -10.90 -16.86
C SER A 61 -5.51 -12.26 -16.22
N SER A 62 -4.73 -12.33 -15.13
CA SER A 62 -4.48 -13.58 -14.40
C SER A 62 -5.75 -14.14 -13.76
N LEU A 63 -6.60 -13.28 -13.19
CA LEU A 63 -7.88 -13.70 -12.62
C LEU A 63 -8.84 -14.22 -13.70
N ILE A 64 -8.96 -13.52 -14.83
CA ILE A 64 -9.81 -13.95 -15.95
C ILE A 64 -9.34 -15.30 -16.49
N SER A 65 -8.05 -15.44 -16.82
CA SER A 65 -7.50 -16.71 -17.34
C SER A 65 -7.58 -17.83 -16.31
N GLY A 66 -7.38 -17.54 -15.01
CA GLY A 66 -7.48 -18.52 -13.94
C GLY A 66 -8.91 -19.03 -13.71
N LEU A 67 -9.90 -18.15 -13.84
CA LEU A 67 -11.31 -18.51 -13.72
C LEU A 67 -11.85 -19.19 -15.00
N ALA A 68 -11.37 -18.81 -16.18
CA ALA A 68 -11.80 -19.40 -17.45
C ALA A 68 -11.35 -20.86 -17.64
N GLY A 69 -10.27 -21.28 -16.98
CA GLY A 69 -9.74 -22.65 -17.05
C GLY A 69 -10.42 -23.66 -16.11
N LEU A 70 -11.39 -23.23 -15.29
CA LEU A 70 -12.03 -24.06 -14.26
C LEU A 70 -13.53 -24.12 -14.47
N ASP A 71 -14.11 -25.31 -14.37
CA ASP A 71 -15.57 -25.49 -14.36
C ASP A 71 -16.21 -24.71 -13.20
N ALA A 72 -17.35 -24.04 -13.44
CA ALA A 72 -18.02 -23.21 -12.43
C ALA A 72 -18.31 -23.97 -11.12
N LYS A 73 -18.62 -25.27 -11.21
CA LYS A 73 -18.89 -26.13 -10.05
C LYS A 73 -17.62 -26.47 -9.26
N SER A 74 -16.49 -26.68 -9.92
CA SER A 74 -15.21 -26.99 -9.24
C SER A 74 -14.55 -25.72 -8.70
N SER A 75 -14.64 -24.61 -9.44
CA SER A 75 -14.15 -23.28 -9.05
C SER A 75 -14.73 -22.82 -7.71
N GLY A 76 -16.05 -23.00 -7.49
CA GLY A 76 -16.70 -22.65 -6.23
C GLY A 76 -16.21 -23.47 -5.02
N HIS A 77 -15.96 -24.77 -5.18
CA HIS A 77 -15.45 -25.62 -4.09
C HIS A 77 -13.97 -25.34 -3.79
N MET A 78 -13.19 -25.02 -4.81
CA MET A 78 -11.79 -24.63 -4.65
C MET A 78 -11.67 -23.26 -3.96
N GLY A 79 -12.50 -22.30 -4.36
CA GLY A 79 -12.58 -20.97 -3.76
C GLY A 79 -13.06 -20.99 -2.31
N THR A 80 -14.10 -21.78 -1.99
CA THR A 80 -14.59 -21.90 -0.60
C THR A 80 -13.57 -22.55 0.32
N ARG A 81 -12.87 -23.61 -0.12
CA ARG A 81 -11.76 -24.20 0.65
C ARG A 81 -10.62 -23.20 0.85
N ALA A 82 -10.27 -22.44 -0.19
CA ALA A 82 -9.27 -21.38 -0.08
C ALA A 82 -9.68 -20.28 0.90
N MET A 83 -10.95 -19.87 0.90
CA MET A 83 -11.46 -18.83 1.81
C MET A 83 -11.41 -19.27 3.27
N VAL A 84 -11.82 -20.50 3.57
CA VAL A 84 -11.75 -21.09 4.92
C VAL A 84 -10.28 -21.22 5.37
N TYR A 85 -9.40 -21.66 4.47
CA TYR A 85 -7.97 -21.73 4.75
C TYR A 85 -7.37 -20.34 5.03
N TYR A 86 -7.75 -19.32 4.25
CA TYR A 86 -7.26 -17.96 4.43
C TYR A 86 -7.75 -17.35 5.74
N MET A 87 -9.04 -17.49 6.05
CA MET A 87 -9.60 -17.00 7.32
C MET A 87 -8.92 -17.65 8.53
N SER A 88 -8.74 -18.97 8.52
CA SER A 88 -8.07 -19.66 9.62
C SER A 88 -6.61 -19.22 9.78
N THR A 89 -5.84 -19.13 8.69
CA THR A 89 -4.44 -18.70 8.77
C THR A 89 -4.31 -17.23 9.19
N THR A 90 -5.21 -16.33 8.76
CA THR A 90 -5.21 -14.93 9.19
C THR A 90 -5.48 -14.80 10.68
N VAL A 91 -6.43 -15.56 11.23
CA VAL A 91 -6.72 -15.57 12.67
C VAL A 91 -5.51 -16.09 13.45
N LEU A 92 -4.92 -17.21 13.03
CA LEU A 92 -3.71 -17.76 13.67
C LEU A 92 -2.55 -16.76 13.62
N ALA A 93 -2.31 -16.14 12.46
CA ALA A 93 -1.26 -15.14 12.29
C ALA A 93 -1.49 -13.89 13.14
N ALA A 94 -2.73 -13.41 13.24
CA ALA A 94 -3.09 -12.26 14.08
C ALA A 94 -2.87 -12.56 15.57
N VAL A 95 -3.30 -13.74 16.04
CA VAL A 95 -3.07 -14.16 17.44
C VAL A 95 -1.58 -14.26 17.74
N LEU A 96 -0.80 -14.89 16.86
CA LEU A 96 0.66 -14.96 17.00
C LEU A 96 1.30 -13.56 16.96
N GLY A 97 0.83 -12.67 16.09
CA GLY A 97 1.31 -11.29 16.01
C GLY A 97 1.05 -10.50 17.29
N VAL A 98 -0.14 -10.64 17.88
CA VAL A 98 -0.50 -10.02 19.18
C VAL A 98 0.35 -10.59 20.32
N ILE A 99 0.60 -11.90 20.33
CA ILE A 99 1.46 -12.53 21.35
C ILE A 99 2.90 -12.03 21.20
N LEU A 100 3.43 -11.97 19.97
CA LEU A 100 4.80 -11.54 19.71
C LEU A 100 5.01 -10.06 20.03
N VAL A 101 4.08 -9.17 19.67
CA VAL A 101 4.18 -7.74 19.99
C VAL A 101 4.11 -7.51 21.50
N GLN A 102 3.25 -8.24 22.21
CA GLN A 102 3.20 -8.17 23.67
C GLN A 102 4.39 -8.84 24.35
N SER A 103 5.03 -9.83 23.74
CA SER A 103 6.20 -10.48 24.34
C SER A 103 7.46 -9.65 24.13
N ILE A 104 7.65 -9.09 22.94
CA ILE A 104 8.85 -8.34 22.56
C ILE A 104 8.74 -6.87 23.02
N HIS A 105 7.52 -6.36 23.23
CA HIS A 105 7.23 -4.95 23.48
C HIS A 105 8.05 -4.02 22.56
N PRO A 106 7.92 -4.14 21.22
CA PRO A 106 8.68 -3.30 20.31
C PRO A 106 8.17 -1.86 20.40
N GLY A 107 8.99 -0.97 20.95
CA GLY A 107 8.72 0.47 20.96
C GLY A 107 9.16 1.15 22.24
N ASP A 108 10.28 1.88 22.17
CA ASP A 108 10.68 2.78 23.25
C ASP A 108 9.57 3.82 23.51
N PRO A 109 9.08 3.97 24.75
CA PRO A 109 8.04 4.93 25.09
C PRO A 109 8.47 6.38 24.84
N LYS A 110 9.78 6.63 24.72
CA LYS A 110 10.35 7.95 24.39
C LYS A 110 10.06 8.38 22.95
N LEU A 111 9.87 7.45 22.01
CA LEU A 111 9.59 7.78 20.61
C LEU A 111 8.12 8.17 20.38
N LYS A 112 7.20 7.63 21.21
CA LYS A 112 5.75 7.91 21.16
C LYS A 112 5.35 9.33 21.59
N MET A 113 6.27 10.08 22.20
CA MET A 113 6.04 11.48 22.61
C MET A 113 6.46 12.47 21.51
N ALA A 114 7.33 12.06 20.58
CA ALA A 114 7.82 12.91 19.48
C ALA A 114 6.91 12.85 18.24
N THR A 115 6.30 11.69 17.98
CA THR A 115 5.12 11.57 17.12
C THR A 115 3.91 11.91 17.95
N GLY A 116 3.44 13.16 17.84
CA GLY A 116 2.28 13.69 18.55
C GLY A 116 1.21 12.61 18.71
N ALA A 117 0.83 12.36 19.96
CA ALA A 117 -0.16 11.39 20.38
C ALA A 117 -1.24 11.29 19.30
N ALA A 118 -1.25 10.15 18.60
CA ALA A 118 -2.24 9.83 17.59
C ALA A 118 -3.59 10.28 18.14
N GLU A 119 -4.19 11.26 17.47
CA GLU A 119 -5.54 11.78 17.72
C GLU A 119 -6.37 10.58 18.16
N ARG A 120 -6.75 10.55 19.44
CA ARG A 120 -7.58 9.51 20.03
C ARG A 120 -8.76 9.38 19.09
N GLY A 121 -8.79 8.27 18.36
CA GLY A 121 -9.84 8.00 17.40
C GLY A 121 -11.17 8.28 18.06
N GLU A 122 -12.06 8.95 17.34
CA GLU A 122 -13.48 8.75 17.56
C GLU A 122 -13.72 7.26 17.86
N GLU A 123 -14.60 6.95 18.80
CA GLU A 123 -15.03 5.57 19.00
C GLU A 123 -15.75 5.11 17.73
N VAL A 124 -14.96 4.72 16.73
CA VAL A 124 -15.44 4.14 15.48
C VAL A 124 -16.06 2.83 15.89
N SER A 125 -17.39 2.85 16.00
CA SER A 125 -18.17 1.66 16.28
C SER A 125 -17.74 0.59 15.27
N SER A 126 -17.61 -0.65 15.72
CA SER A 126 -17.25 -1.77 14.83
C SER A 126 -18.22 -1.89 13.65
N LEU A 127 -19.45 -1.41 13.82
CA LEU A 127 -20.44 -1.27 12.76
C LEU A 127 -20.04 -0.21 11.73
N ASP A 128 -19.54 0.95 12.14
CA ASP A 128 -19.11 2.00 11.23
C ASP A 128 -17.88 1.56 10.44
N ALA A 129 -16.91 0.91 11.09
CA ALA A 129 -15.76 0.30 10.41
C ALA A 129 -16.17 -0.82 9.43
N PHE A 130 -17.16 -1.64 9.78
CA PHE A 130 -17.70 -2.66 8.87
C PHE A 130 -18.47 -2.04 7.72
N LEU A 131 -19.28 -1.02 7.99
CA LEU A 131 -20.00 -0.26 6.96
C LEU A 131 -19.02 0.43 6.02
N ASP A 132 -17.93 1.00 6.53
CA ASP A 132 -16.86 1.59 5.73
C ASP A 132 -16.10 0.54 4.92
N LEU A 133 -15.84 -0.65 5.47
CA LEU A 133 -15.26 -1.75 4.69
C LEU A 133 -16.19 -2.14 3.54
N VAL A 134 -17.50 -2.25 3.78
CA VAL A 134 -18.48 -2.59 2.75
C VAL A 134 -18.63 -1.47 1.72
N ARG A 135 -18.66 -0.20 2.15
CA ARG A 135 -18.65 0.99 1.27
C ARG A 135 -17.38 1.03 0.42
N ASN A 136 -16.23 0.69 0.99
CA ASN A 136 -14.96 0.62 0.26
C ASN A 136 -14.87 -0.60 -0.68
N LEU A 137 -15.56 -1.70 -0.36
CA LEU A 137 -15.65 -2.88 -1.22
C LEU A 137 -16.52 -2.62 -2.46
N PHE A 138 -17.58 -1.83 -2.30
CA PHE A 138 -18.44 -1.36 -3.40
C PHE A 138 -18.16 0.12 -3.66
N PRO A 139 -17.06 0.47 -4.35
CA PRO A 139 -16.75 1.86 -4.63
C PRO A 139 -17.94 2.50 -5.34
N GLU A 140 -18.40 3.63 -4.80
CA GLU A 140 -19.53 4.40 -5.34
C GLU A 140 -19.27 4.81 -6.81
N ASN A 141 -18.00 4.79 -7.25
CA ASN A 141 -17.57 5.05 -8.62
C ASN A 141 -16.46 4.07 -9.07
N LEU A 142 -16.79 2.78 -9.18
CA LEU A 142 -15.88 1.71 -9.63
C LEU A 142 -15.15 2.06 -10.95
N VAL A 143 -15.82 2.80 -11.85
CA VAL A 143 -15.27 3.27 -13.12
C VAL A 143 -14.33 4.47 -12.95
N GLN A 144 -14.64 5.41 -12.06
CA GLN A 144 -13.82 6.60 -11.83
C GLN A 144 -12.55 6.27 -11.05
N ALA A 145 -12.61 5.37 -10.06
CA ALA A 145 -11.45 4.93 -9.29
C ALA A 145 -10.44 4.15 -10.17
N CYS A 146 -10.93 3.27 -11.04
CA CYS A 146 -10.09 2.51 -11.97
C CYS A 146 -9.45 3.43 -13.02
N PHE A 147 -10.21 4.43 -13.54
CA PHE A 147 -9.70 5.39 -14.52
C PHE A 147 -8.75 6.44 -13.90
N GLN A 148 -8.98 6.86 -12.66
CA GLN A 148 -8.07 7.77 -11.94
C GLN A 148 -6.76 7.08 -11.55
N GLN A 149 -6.79 5.78 -11.25
CA GLN A 149 -5.58 5.00 -10.95
C GLN A 149 -4.69 4.80 -12.20
N VAL A 150 -5.27 4.81 -13.40
CA VAL A 150 -4.54 4.75 -14.68
C VAL A 150 -4.18 6.13 -15.22
N GLY A 151 -5.03 7.15 -15.00
CA GLY A 151 -4.84 8.51 -15.50
C GLY A 151 -3.90 9.39 -14.67
N GLY A 152 -3.65 9.06 -13.41
CA GLY A 152 -2.82 9.87 -12.50
C GLY A 152 -1.30 9.70 -12.68
N ALA A 153 -0.85 8.64 -13.34
CA ALA A 153 0.59 8.29 -13.39
C ALA A 153 1.41 9.06 -14.45
N GLY A 154 0.77 9.83 -15.33
CA GLY A 154 1.45 10.49 -16.46
C GLY A 154 1.60 12.02 -16.38
N LEU A 155 0.82 12.73 -15.58
CA LEU A 155 0.70 14.20 -15.72
C LEU A 155 0.77 15.02 -14.42
N GLN A 156 0.87 14.42 -13.23
CA GLN A 156 0.96 15.19 -11.98
C GLN A 156 2.40 15.45 -11.51
N GLY A 157 3.40 15.07 -12.32
CA GLY A 157 4.83 15.25 -12.04
C GLY A 157 5.55 16.30 -12.88
N VAL A 158 4.85 17.05 -13.74
CA VAL A 158 5.41 18.22 -14.44
C VAL A 158 4.68 19.45 -13.91
N GLY A 159 5.44 20.35 -13.29
CA GLY A 159 4.94 21.41 -12.44
C GLY A 159 3.82 22.26 -13.05
N LEU A 160 2.74 22.37 -12.28
CA LEU A 160 2.00 23.61 -12.13
C LEU A 160 1.89 23.90 -10.64
N GLY A 161 2.92 24.55 -10.11
CA GLY A 161 2.71 25.47 -9.00
C GLY A 161 1.72 26.55 -9.47
N GLY A 162 0.69 26.78 -8.68
CA GLY A 162 -0.23 27.90 -8.82
C GLY A 162 -1.45 27.62 -9.70
N SER A 163 -2.59 27.36 -9.08
CA SER A 163 -3.78 28.21 -9.27
C SER A 163 -4.90 27.84 -8.29
N THR A 164 -5.22 28.81 -7.42
CA THR A 164 -6.59 29.16 -7.01
C THR A 164 -7.54 28.00 -6.69
N GLY A 165 -7.46 27.50 -5.47
CA GLY A 165 -8.63 27.00 -4.76
C GLY A 165 -9.58 28.17 -4.51
N GLY A 166 -10.63 28.26 -5.32
CA GLY A 166 -11.78 29.10 -5.05
C GLY A 166 -12.42 28.66 -3.75
N ALA A 167 -12.13 29.41 -2.68
CA ALA A 167 -12.95 29.43 -1.49
C ALA A 167 -14.33 29.96 -1.90
N PHE A 168 -15.30 29.06 -1.97
CA PHE A 168 -16.72 29.34 -2.07
C PHE A 168 -17.19 29.76 -0.66
N PRO A 169 -17.48 31.04 -0.37
CA PRO A 169 -18.03 31.42 0.92
C PRO A 169 -19.52 31.04 0.95
N ARG A 170 -19.85 30.05 1.78
CA ARG A 170 -21.22 29.85 2.26
C ARG A 170 -21.51 30.85 3.38
N GLN A 171 -22.74 31.39 3.36
CA GLN A 171 -23.45 32.21 4.38
C GLN A 171 -23.17 33.72 4.30
N SER A 172 -24.16 34.61 4.22
CA SER A 172 -25.46 34.62 4.91
C SER A 172 -26.50 35.44 4.13
N VAL A 173 -27.69 34.87 3.95
CA VAL A 173 -28.89 35.59 3.51
C VAL A 173 -29.54 36.15 4.77
N THR A 174 -29.40 37.45 5.01
CA THR A 174 -30.16 38.19 6.01
C THR A 174 -31.46 38.66 5.36
N PRO A 175 -32.66 38.23 5.83
CA PRO A 175 -33.90 38.85 5.39
C PRO A 175 -34.10 40.15 6.17
N GLY A 176 -34.22 41.26 5.45
CA GLY A 176 -34.56 42.55 6.05
C GLY A 176 -35.96 42.56 6.68
N ARG A 177 -36.09 43.20 7.83
CA ARG A 177 -37.38 43.70 8.33
C ARG A 177 -37.17 44.84 9.34
N HIS A 178 -37.72 46.00 8.96
CA HIS A 178 -37.99 47.26 9.70
C HIS A 178 -36.81 48.10 10.18
#